data_AF-A0A1F8YRQ4-F1
#
_entry.id   AF-A0A1F8YRQ4-F1
#
_cell.length_a   1.000
_cell.length_b   1.000
_cell.length_c   1.000
_cell.angle_alpha   90.00
_cell.angle_beta   90.00
_cell.angle_gamma   90.00
#
_symmetry.space_group_name_H-M   'P 1'
#
loop_
_entity.id
_entity.type
_entity.pdbx_description
1 polymer ?
#
loop_
_entity_poly.entity_id
_entity_poly.type
_entity_poly.pdbx_seq_one_letter_code
_entity_poly.pdbx_strand_id
1 'polypeptide(L)'
;MKALFAGFVLFAVTAAEAASGAGGQAGIPWWEIFKQAVNFSILVGVLVYFLRKPLSTFLRERSELLRKSIEEASRARESAAEKLAAVEAKVARLSGEVEELNRRMEAEAQDEARRLHETALAEIRRVRDQVQFAADQEVRKAREELRREASGLSSQAAAEILKQTITPEDQDRMVRENIEKIREIER
;
A
#
# COMPACT_ATOMS: atom_id res chain seq x y z
N MET A 1 29.18 -12.18 56.98
CA MET A 1 30.31 -11.24 56.77
C MET A 1 30.27 -10.05 57.72
N LYS A 2 29.13 -9.36 57.88
CA LYS A 2 28.97 -8.22 58.80
C LYS A 2 29.31 -8.53 60.27
N ALA A 3 28.94 -9.71 60.79
CA ALA A 3 29.22 -10.10 62.19
C ALA A 3 30.71 -10.38 62.48
N LEU A 4 31.45 -10.95 61.52
CA LEU A 4 32.91 -11.17 61.65
C LEU A 4 33.70 -9.87 61.50
N PHE A 5 33.26 -8.95 60.62
CA PHE A 5 33.84 -7.62 60.48
C PHE A 5 33.59 -6.77 61.73
N ALA A 6 32.38 -6.82 62.30
CA ALA A 6 32.07 -6.17 63.57
C ALA A 6 32.90 -6.74 64.73
N GLY A 7 33.06 -8.07 64.82
CA GLY A 7 33.94 -8.70 65.81
C GLY A 7 35.41 -8.33 65.66
N PHE A 8 35.89 -8.19 64.41
CA PHE A 8 37.27 -7.74 64.13
C PHE A 8 37.50 -6.27 64.48
N VAL A 9 36.54 -5.38 64.18
CA VAL A 9 36.59 -3.97 64.59
C VAL A 9 36.54 -3.86 66.11
N LEU A 10 35.71 -4.66 66.78
CA LEU A 10 35.64 -4.70 68.25
C LEU A 10 36.97 -5.16 68.86
N PHE A 11 37.62 -6.18 68.28
CA PHE A 11 38.93 -6.66 68.69
C PHE A 11 40.06 -5.64 68.44
N ALA A 12 39.99 -4.90 67.32
CA ALA A 12 40.97 -3.84 67.02
C ALA A 12 40.84 -2.64 67.97
N VAL A 13 39.61 -2.29 68.38
CA VAL A 13 39.35 -1.22 69.35
C VAL A 13 39.83 -1.61 70.75
N THR A 14 39.59 -2.84 71.21
CA THR A 14 40.08 -3.30 72.52
C THR A 14 41.61 -3.46 72.55
N ALA A 15 42.23 -3.87 71.45
CA ALA A 15 43.69 -3.89 71.32
C ALA A 15 44.31 -2.48 71.32
N ALA A 16 43.59 -1.46 70.81
CA ALA A 16 44.02 -0.07 70.86
C ALA A 16 43.92 0.52 72.28
N GLU A 17 42.87 0.19 73.04
CA GLU A 17 42.77 0.56 74.47
C GLU A 17 43.90 -0.07 75.31
N ALA A 18 44.26 -1.33 75.05
CA ALA A 18 45.39 -1.99 75.73
C ALA A 18 46.76 -1.34 75.43
N ALA A 19 46.88 -0.61 74.32
CA ALA A 19 48.08 0.13 73.95
C ALA A 19 48.18 1.53 74.60
N SER A 20 47.12 2.00 75.28
CA SER A 20 47.04 3.33 75.89
C SER A 20 47.66 3.45 77.30
N GLY A 21 48.30 2.39 77.80
CA GLY A 21 48.98 2.36 79.10
C GLY A 21 50.50 2.29 78.99
N ALA A 22 51.16 3.37 78.55
CA ALA A 22 52.62 3.48 78.62
C ALA A 22 53.03 4.86 79.19
N GLY A 23 53.12 4.91 80.52
CA GLY A 23 53.76 6.00 81.26
C GLY A 23 55.29 5.99 81.04
N GLY A 24 55.87 7.19 81.04
CA GLY A 24 57.18 7.47 80.45
C GLY A 24 58.40 6.77 81.07
N GLN A 25 59.38 6.53 80.19
CA GLN A 25 60.80 6.66 80.51
C GLN A 25 61.58 7.04 79.25
N ALA A 26 62.48 8.01 79.37
CA ALA A 26 63.26 8.58 78.28
C ALA A 26 64.31 7.57 77.75
N GLY A 27 63.92 6.82 76.74
CA GLY A 27 64.75 5.93 75.93
C GLY A 27 63.85 5.29 74.87
N ILE A 28 64.29 5.15 73.62
CA ILE A 28 63.47 4.55 72.56
C ILE A 28 63.09 3.13 73.00
N PRO A 29 61.79 2.84 73.27
CA PRO A 29 61.38 1.54 73.79
C PRO A 29 61.25 0.57 72.61
N TRP A 30 62.37 0.09 72.09
CA TRP A 30 62.45 -0.84 70.96
C TRP A 30 61.53 -2.06 71.14
N TRP A 31 61.30 -2.48 72.39
CA TRP A 31 60.40 -3.59 72.73
C TRP A 31 58.90 -3.25 72.56
N GLU A 32 58.48 -2.02 72.88
CA GLU A 32 57.09 -1.58 72.66
C GLU A 32 56.79 -1.39 71.18
N ILE A 33 57.74 -0.82 70.43
CA ILE A 33 57.64 -0.68 68.97
C ILE A 33 57.53 -2.07 68.32
N PHE A 34 58.29 -3.07 68.77
CA PHE A 34 58.20 -4.43 68.27
C PHE A 34 56.82 -5.07 68.53
N LYS A 35 56.27 -4.93 69.75
CA LYS A 35 54.92 -5.43 70.08
C LYS A 35 53.84 -4.77 69.23
N GLN A 36 53.91 -3.44 69.02
CA GLN A 36 52.98 -2.72 68.15
C GLN A 36 53.12 -3.15 66.69
N ALA A 37 54.35 -3.35 66.20
CA ALA A 37 54.59 -3.82 64.85
C ALA A 37 54.05 -5.24 64.60
N VAL A 38 54.20 -6.15 65.57
CA VAL A 38 53.62 -7.50 65.50
C VAL A 38 52.10 -7.44 65.51
N ASN A 39 51.50 -6.64 66.39
CA ASN A 39 50.03 -6.47 66.44
C ASN A 39 49.47 -5.89 65.13
N PHE A 40 50.11 -4.83 64.59
CA PHE A 40 49.75 -4.27 63.29
C PHE A 40 49.91 -5.28 62.15
N SER A 41 50.96 -6.09 62.17
CA SER A 41 51.18 -7.13 61.16
C SER A 41 50.10 -8.22 61.22
N ILE A 42 49.67 -8.63 62.41
CA ILE A 42 48.55 -9.56 62.59
C ILE A 42 47.25 -8.95 62.06
N LEU A 43 46.97 -7.68 62.39
CA LEU A 43 45.80 -6.94 61.90
C LEU A 43 45.78 -6.87 60.38
N VAL A 44 46.89 -6.48 59.75
CA VAL A 44 47.04 -6.42 58.30
C VAL A 44 46.89 -7.81 57.68
N GLY A 45 47.46 -8.85 58.29
CA GLY A 45 47.33 -10.23 57.83
C GLY A 45 45.88 -10.70 57.79
N VAL A 46 45.13 -10.49 58.87
CA VAL A 46 43.70 -10.84 58.95
C VAL A 46 42.88 -10.00 57.97
N LEU A 47 43.15 -8.69 57.87
CA LEU A 47 42.46 -7.81 56.94
C LEU A 47 42.69 -8.25 55.49
N VAL A 48 43.93 -8.51 55.07
CA VAL A 48 44.26 -8.98 53.72
C VAL A 48 43.62 -10.33 53.43
N TYR A 49 43.62 -11.26 54.39
CA TYR A 49 42.98 -12.57 54.23
C TYR A 49 41.46 -12.45 54.01
N PHE A 50 40.77 -11.62 54.80
CA PHE A 50 39.33 -11.44 54.69
C PHE A 50 38.90 -10.55 53.51
N LEU A 51 39.68 -9.52 53.15
CA LEU A 51 39.32 -8.57 52.09
C LEU A 51 39.70 -9.04 50.69
N ARG A 52 40.69 -9.94 50.55
CA ARG A 52 41.12 -10.44 49.23
C ARG A 52 39.98 -11.02 48.40
N LYS A 53 39.11 -11.81 49.04
CA LYS A 53 37.99 -12.48 48.37
C LYS A 53 36.89 -11.49 47.92
N PRO A 54 36.27 -10.68 48.81
CA PRO A 54 35.21 -9.74 48.40
C PRO A 54 35.72 -8.65 47.45
N LEU A 55 36.96 -8.17 47.63
CA LEU A 55 37.53 -7.15 46.73
C LEU A 55 37.77 -7.71 45.32
N SER A 56 38.28 -8.93 45.20
CA SER A 56 38.44 -9.57 43.89
C SER A 56 37.09 -9.85 43.23
N THR A 57 36.10 -10.32 43.97
CA THR A 57 34.75 -10.55 43.46
C THR A 57 34.11 -9.26 42.95
N PHE A 58 34.16 -8.16 43.71
CA PHE A 58 33.60 -6.86 43.30
C PHE A 58 34.26 -6.31 42.03
N LEU A 59 35.59 -6.41 41.93
CA LEU A 59 36.31 -5.96 40.73
C LEU A 59 36.02 -6.84 39.51
N ARG A 60 35.86 -8.16 39.69
CA ARG A 60 35.46 -9.09 38.63
C ARG A 60 34.04 -8.81 38.15
N GLU A 61 33.09 -8.68 39.06
CA GLU A 61 31.68 -8.36 38.76
C GLU A 61 31.56 -7.04 37.99
N ARG A 62 32.27 -5.99 38.44
CA ARG A 62 32.29 -4.69 37.73
C ARG A 62 32.91 -4.81 36.33
N SER A 63 33.96 -5.61 36.19
CA SER A 63 34.61 -5.85 34.89
C SER A 63 33.70 -6.64 33.95
N GLU A 64 33.00 -7.65 34.45
CA GLU A 64 32.02 -8.45 33.70
C GLU A 64 30.82 -7.61 33.28
N LEU A 65 30.26 -6.77 34.16
CA LEU A 65 29.20 -5.83 33.81
C LEU A 65 29.64 -4.86 32.71
N LEU A 66 30.85 -4.31 32.81
CA LEU A 66 31.36 -3.41 31.78
C LEU A 66 31.55 -4.12 30.44
N ARG A 67 32.15 -5.33 30.44
CA ARG A 67 32.28 -6.16 29.23
C ARG A 67 30.92 -6.47 28.61
N LYS A 68 29.95 -6.88 29.43
CA LYS A 68 28.60 -7.18 28.98
C LYS A 68 27.93 -5.95 28.36
N SER A 69 28.06 -4.77 28.99
CA SER A 69 27.48 -3.54 28.45
C SER A 69 28.10 -3.12 27.11
N ILE A 70 29.41 -3.31 26.93
CA ILE A 70 30.11 -3.04 25.67
C ILE A 70 29.66 -4.04 24.59
N GLU A 71 29.56 -5.32 24.94
CA GLU A 71 29.09 -6.37 24.01
C GLU A 71 27.64 -6.14 23.59
N GLU A 72 26.75 -5.82 24.53
CA GLU A 72 25.35 -5.46 24.25
C GLU A 72 25.25 -4.23 23.37
N ALA A 73 26.03 -3.18 23.64
CA ALA A 73 26.08 -1.98 22.79
C ALA A 73 26.60 -2.28 21.38
N SER A 74 27.62 -3.14 21.26
CA SER A 74 28.15 -3.58 19.97
C SER A 74 27.11 -4.37 19.17
N ARG A 75 26.44 -5.34 19.80
CA ARG A 75 25.37 -6.14 19.18
C ARG A 75 24.16 -5.26 18.80
N ALA A 76 23.80 -4.30 19.64
CA ALA A 76 22.73 -3.35 19.34
C ALA A 76 23.09 -2.49 18.11
N ARG A 77 24.34 -2.03 18.01
CA ARG A 77 24.83 -1.27 16.85
C ARG A 77 24.84 -2.11 15.57
N GLU A 78 25.33 -3.34 15.65
CA GLU A 78 25.37 -4.27 14.51
C GLU A 78 23.95 -4.59 14.02
N SER A 79 23.04 -4.98 14.91
CA SER A 79 21.64 -5.24 14.54
C SER A 79 20.92 -4.00 14.00
N ALA A 80 21.25 -2.80 14.47
CA ALA A 80 20.72 -1.55 13.92
C ALA A 80 21.27 -1.27 12.51
N ALA A 81 22.55 -1.53 12.27
CA ALA A 81 23.18 -1.39 10.96
C ALA A 81 22.59 -2.40 9.95
N GLU A 82 22.39 -3.65 10.35
CA GLU A 82 21.74 -4.67 9.53
C GLU A 82 20.30 -4.27 9.16
N LYS A 83 19.53 -3.80 10.13
CA LYS A 83 18.15 -3.31 9.89
C LYS A 83 18.15 -2.11 8.95
N LEU A 84 19.08 -1.18 9.10
CA LEU A 84 19.19 -0.02 8.21
C LEU A 84 19.49 -0.47 6.78
N ALA A 85 20.50 -1.33 6.60
CA ALA A 85 20.85 -1.87 5.28
C ALA A 85 19.68 -2.64 4.64
N ALA A 86 18.92 -3.42 5.41
CA ALA A 86 17.74 -4.11 4.93
C ALA A 86 16.62 -3.15 4.48
N VAL A 87 16.40 -2.06 5.23
CA VAL A 87 15.42 -1.03 4.89
C VAL A 87 15.86 -0.27 3.64
N GLU A 88 17.12 0.15 3.55
CA GLU A 88 17.68 0.83 2.38
C GLU A 88 17.56 -0.04 1.12
N ALA A 89 17.91 -1.33 1.22
CA ALA A 89 17.74 -2.28 0.12
C ALA A 89 16.26 -2.44 -0.28
N LYS A 90 15.34 -2.46 0.69
CA LYS A 90 13.90 -2.52 0.42
C LYS A 90 13.39 -1.25 -0.26
N VAL A 91 13.83 -0.07 0.18
CA VAL A 91 13.48 1.21 -0.44
C VAL A 91 13.99 1.26 -1.88
N ALA A 92 15.24 0.87 -2.12
CA ALA A 92 15.80 0.83 -3.47
C ALA A 92 15.02 -0.10 -4.41
N ARG A 93 14.62 -1.29 -3.93
CA ARG A 93 13.76 -2.22 -4.69
C ARG A 93 12.39 -1.61 -5.00
N LEU A 94 11.74 -1.01 -4.00
CA LEU A 94 10.44 -0.36 -4.19
C LEU A 94 10.50 0.79 -5.20
N SER A 95 11.57 1.59 -5.20
CA SER A 95 11.77 2.63 -6.21
C SER A 95 11.82 2.05 -7.63
N GLY A 96 12.55 0.95 -7.83
CA GLY A 96 12.60 0.26 -9.12
C GLY A 96 11.26 -0.36 -9.54
N GLU A 97 10.55 -0.98 -8.59
CA GLU A 97 9.21 -1.54 -8.82
C GLU A 97 8.19 -0.46 -9.21
N VAL A 98 8.24 0.73 -8.58
CA VAL A 98 7.37 1.86 -8.91
C VAL A 98 7.66 2.39 -10.32
N GLU A 99 8.93 2.54 -10.69
CA GLU A 99 9.30 2.94 -12.06
C GLU A 99 8.85 1.92 -13.11
N GLU A 100 8.98 0.63 -12.81
CA GLU A 100 8.49 -0.43 -13.70
C GLU A 100 6.96 -0.42 -13.80
N LEU A 101 6.25 -0.26 -12.67
CA LEU A 101 4.81 -0.17 -12.63
C LEU A 101 4.30 1.04 -13.44
N ASN A 102 4.92 2.21 -13.27
CA ASN A 102 4.56 3.40 -14.04
C ASN A 102 4.76 3.19 -15.55
N ARG A 103 5.88 2.59 -15.97
CA ARG A 103 6.11 2.26 -17.39
C ARG A 103 5.07 1.29 -17.95
N ARG A 104 4.69 0.26 -17.17
CA ARG A 104 3.64 -0.68 -17.57
C ARG A 104 2.28 0.01 -17.68
N MET A 105 1.92 0.83 -16.70
CA MET A 105 0.68 1.60 -16.72
C MET A 105 0.59 2.55 -17.91
N GLU A 106 1.68 3.25 -18.25
CA GLU A 106 1.71 4.12 -19.44
C GLU A 106 1.54 3.32 -20.73
N ALA A 107 2.22 2.18 -20.86
CA ALA A 107 2.08 1.31 -22.03
C ALA A 107 0.67 0.74 -22.17
N GLU A 108 0.07 0.27 -21.08
CA GLU A 108 -1.30 -0.23 -21.04
C GLU A 108 -2.32 0.88 -21.35
N ALA A 109 -2.14 2.08 -20.78
CA ALA A 109 -3.01 3.21 -21.04
C ALA A 109 -2.98 3.64 -22.52
N GLN A 110 -1.79 3.66 -23.13
CA GLN A 110 -1.66 3.96 -24.56
C GLN A 110 -2.31 2.88 -25.43
N ASP A 111 -2.18 1.61 -25.06
CA ASP A 111 -2.78 0.52 -25.81
C ASP A 111 -4.30 0.52 -25.70
N GLU A 112 -4.83 0.71 -24.49
CA GLU A 112 -6.27 0.83 -24.26
C GLU A 112 -6.85 2.06 -24.97
N ALA A 113 -6.14 3.19 -24.96
CA ALA A 113 -6.55 4.38 -25.71
C ALA A 113 -6.65 4.11 -27.22
N ARG A 114 -5.70 3.35 -27.78
CA ARG A 114 -5.75 2.94 -29.19
C ARG A 114 -6.94 2.03 -29.46
N ARG A 115 -7.15 1.00 -28.65
CA ARG A 115 -8.29 0.06 -28.81
C ARG A 115 -9.64 0.78 -28.69
N LEU A 116 -9.77 1.68 -27.72
CA LEU A 116 -10.98 2.48 -27.53
C LEU A 116 -11.23 3.37 -28.75
N HIS A 117 -10.18 4.00 -29.29
CA HIS A 117 -10.30 4.82 -30.48
C HIS A 117 -10.73 4.01 -31.71
N GLU A 118 -10.10 2.85 -31.94
CA GLU A 118 -10.46 1.95 -33.04
C GLU A 118 -11.90 1.44 -32.94
N THR A 119 -12.32 1.06 -31.73
CA THR A 119 -13.69 0.60 -31.45
C THR A 119 -14.69 1.73 -31.67
N ALA A 120 -14.39 2.93 -31.19
CA ALA A 120 -15.24 4.11 -31.41
C ALA A 120 -15.38 4.43 -32.90
N LEU A 121 -14.29 4.38 -33.68
CA LEU A 121 -14.35 4.58 -35.13
C LEU A 121 -15.18 3.50 -35.84
N ALA A 122 -15.06 2.25 -35.41
CA ALA A 122 -15.88 1.16 -35.95
C ALA A 122 -17.38 1.37 -35.65
N GLU A 123 -17.71 1.78 -34.43
CA GLU A 123 -19.09 2.04 -34.03
C GLU A 123 -19.66 3.27 -34.75
N ILE A 124 -18.88 4.35 -34.89
CA ILE A 124 -19.29 5.53 -35.68
C ILE A 124 -19.63 5.14 -37.12
N ARG A 125 -18.82 4.29 -37.76
CA ARG A 125 -19.10 3.80 -39.12
C ARG A 125 -20.39 2.99 -39.15
N ARG A 126 -20.55 2.04 -38.23
CA ARG A 126 -21.76 1.22 -38.13
C ARG A 126 -23.03 2.07 -37.92
N VAL A 127 -22.99 3.04 -37.02
CA VAL A 127 -24.11 3.96 -36.77
C VAL A 127 -24.41 4.79 -38.02
N ARG A 128 -23.38 5.29 -38.72
CA ARG A 128 -23.57 6.04 -39.96
C ARG A 128 -24.28 5.20 -41.02
N ASP A 129 -23.86 3.96 -41.22
CA ASP A 129 -24.46 3.06 -42.20
C ASP A 129 -25.92 2.74 -41.84
N GLN A 130 -26.20 2.54 -40.55
CA GLN A 130 -27.57 2.34 -40.05
C GLN A 130 -28.45 3.57 -40.27
N VAL A 131 -27.95 4.77 -40.00
CA VAL A 131 -28.67 6.03 -40.21
C VAL A 131 -28.93 6.25 -41.70
N GLN A 132 -27.97 5.98 -42.57
CA GLN A 132 -28.15 6.09 -44.02
C GLN A 132 -29.21 5.10 -44.51
N PHE A 133 -29.13 3.83 -44.08
CA PHE A 133 -30.13 2.83 -44.44
C PHE A 133 -31.52 3.23 -43.96
N ALA A 134 -31.66 3.68 -42.71
CA ALA A 134 -32.95 4.12 -42.16
C ALA A 134 -33.50 5.35 -42.91
N ALA A 135 -32.65 6.32 -43.25
CA ALA A 135 -33.02 7.49 -44.03
C ALA A 135 -33.53 7.10 -45.43
N ASP A 136 -32.84 6.19 -46.11
CA ASP A 136 -33.26 5.70 -47.42
C ASP A 136 -34.63 4.98 -47.37
N GLN A 137 -34.86 4.18 -46.32
CA GLN A 137 -36.15 3.52 -46.10
C GLN A 137 -37.27 4.54 -45.86
N GLU A 138 -37.02 5.56 -45.03
CA GLU A 138 -38.02 6.59 -44.74
C GLU A 138 -38.34 7.43 -45.98
N VAL A 139 -37.32 7.78 -46.79
CA VAL A 139 -37.52 8.47 -48.07
C VAL A 139 -38.36 7.64 -49.03
N ARG A 140 -38.11 6.32 -49.13
CA ARG A 140 -38.92 5.42 -49.97
C ARG A 140 -40.37 5.39 -49.49
N LYS A 141 -40.58 5.23 -48.18
CA LYS A 141 -41.91 5.20 -47.57
C LYS A 141 -42.68 6.50 -47.81
N ALA A 142 -42.03 7.65 -47.60
CA ALA A 142 -42.63 8.97 -47.86
C ALA A 142 -42.99 9.14 -49.35
N ARG A 143 -42.14 8.69 -50.28
CA ARG A 143 -42.44 8.72 -51.71
C ARG A 143 -43.65 7.85 -52.08
N GLU A 144 -43.76 6.67 -51.50
CA GLU A 144 -44.91 5.79 -51.72
C GLU A 144 -46.20 6.39 -51.16
N GLU A 145 -46.14 7.02 -49.99
CA GLU A 145 -47.27 7.70 -49.38
C GLU A 145 -47.76 8.87 -50.23
N LEU A 146 -46.84 9.74 -50.67
CA LEU A 146 -47.14 10.84 -51.59
C LEU A 146 -47.72 10.33 -52.92
N ARG A 147 -47.22 9.22 -53.45
CA ARG A 147 -47.74 8.61 -54.69
C ARG A 147 -49.17 8.10 -54.51
N ARG A 148 -49.48 7.47 -53.37
CA ARG A 148 -50.84 7.00 -53.04
C ARG A 148 -51.79 8.20 -52.91
N GLU A 149 -51.38 9.24 -52.19
CA GLU A 149 -52.18 10.44 -52.00
C GLU A 149 -52.44 11.17 -53.32
N ALA A 150 -51.40 11.37 -54.15
CA ALA A 150 -51.55 11.98 -55.48
C ALA A 150 -52.47 11.18 -56.40
N SER A 151 -52.39 9.83 -56.37
CA SER A 151 -53.28 8.97 -57.15
C SER A 151 -54.73 9.08 -56.68
N GLY A 152 -54.95 9.17 -55.36
CA GLY A 152 -56.27 9.40 -54.76
C GLY A 152 -56.87 10.74 -55.17
N LEU A 153 -56.10 11.83 -55.04
CA LEU A 153 -56.52 13.17 -55.45
C LEU A 153 -56.80 13.26 -56.94
N SER A 154 -55.95 12.64 -57.77
CA SER A 154 -56.16 12.60 -59.23
C SER A 154 -57.44 11.84 -59.60
N SER A 155 -57.71 10.71 -58.94
CA SER A 155 -58.92 9.93 -59.16
C SER A 155 -60.18 10.70 -58.73
N GLN A 156 -60.11 11.41 -57.60
CA GLN A 156 -61.21 12.27 -57.15
C GLN A 156 -61.46 13.44 -58.12
N ALA A 157 -60.40 14.12 -58.56
CA ALA A 157 -60.51 15.20 -59.54
C ALA A 157 -61.09 14.71 -60.87
N ALA A 158 -60.62 13.57 -61.37
CA ALA A 158 -61.15 12.95 -62.59
C ALA A 158 -62.64 12.56 -62.44
N ALA A 159 -63.02 11.98 -61.29
CA ALA A 159 -64.42 11.65 -61.01
C ALA A 159 -65.31 12.90 -60.96
N GLU A 160 -64.83 14.00 -60.40
CA GLU A 160 -65.56 15.27 -60.33
C GLU A 160 -65.72 15.89 -61.72
N ILE A 161 -64.67 15.91 -62.53
CA ILE A 161 -64.73 16.37 -63.94
C ILE A 161 -65.70 15.51 -64.75
N LEU A 162 -65.64 14.18 -64.60
CA LEU A 162 -66.52 13.27 -65.31
C LEU A 162 -67.99 13.50 -64.94
N LYS A 163 -68.30 13.68 -63.66
CA LYS A 163 -69.67 14.03 -63.21
C LYS A 163 -70.20 15.31 -63.85
N GLN A 164 -69.33 16.30 -64.06
CA GLN A 164 -69.71 17.59 -64.65
C GLN A 164 -69.81 17.57 -66.18
N THR A 165 -69.14 16.62 -66.85
CA THR A 165 -68.97 16.64 -68.32
C THR A 165 -69.72 15.52 -69.04
N ILE A 166 -70.09 14.42 -68.35
CA ILE A 166 -70.70 13.25 -68.98
C ILE A 166 -72.08 13.54 -69.61
N THR A 167 -72.30 13.11 -70.85
CA THR A 167 -73.59 13.25 -71.54
C THR A 167 -74.38 11.92 -71.54
N PRO A 168 -75.69 11.95 -71.84
CA PRO A 168 -76.52 10.74 -71.96
C PRO A 168 -75.99 9.75 -73.00
N GLU A 169 -75.48 10.24 -74.13
CA GLU A 169 -74.94 9.42 -75.22
C GLU A 169 -73.69 8.64 -74.79
N ASP A 170 -72.85 9.23 -73.94
CA ASP A 170 -71.67 8.59 -73.37
C ASP A 170 -72.04 7.43 -72.44
N GLN A 171 -73.05 7.61 -71.58
CA GLN A 171 -73.55 6.54 -70.69
C GLN A 171 -74.08 5.36 -71.51
N ASP A 172 -74.84 5.65 -72.54
CA ASP A 172 -75.46 4.66 -73.42
C ASP A 172 -74.42 3.85 -74.21
N ARG A 173 -73.35 4.52 -74.66
CA ARG A 173 -72.18 3.89 -75.28
C ARG A 173 -71.42 3.00 -74.30
N MET A 174 -71.16 3.48 -73.08
CA MET A 174 -70.45 2.70 -72.05
C MET A 174 -71.18 1.42 -71.66
N VAL A 175 -72.52 1.45 -71.60
CA VAL A 175 -73.34 0.25 -71.32
C VAL A 175 -73.20 -0.78 -72.45
N ARG A 176 -73.27 -0.34 -73.72
CA ARG A 176 -73.09 -1.23 -74.88
C ARG A 176 -71.70 -1.88 -74.89
N GLU A 177 -70.63 -1.12 -74.66
CA GLU A 177 -69.26 -1.63 -74.58
C GLU A 177 -69.06 -2.63 -73.41
N ASN A 178 -69.69 -2.38 -72.25
CA ASN A 178 -69.61 -3.31 -71.12
C ASN A 178 -70.30 -4.64 -71.43
N ILE A 179 -71.47 -4.60 -72.08
CA ILE A 179 -72.20 -5.80 -72.49
C ILE A 179 -71.39 -6.61 -73.50
N GLU A 180 -70.68 -5.97 -74.43
CA GLU A 180 -69.79 -6.65 -75.36
C GLU A 180 -68.58 -7.30 -74.67
N LYS A 181 -67.91 -6.59 -73.75
CA LYS A 181 -66.77 -7.14 -72.99
C LYS A 181 -67.16 -8.34 -72.13
N ILE A 182 -68.33 -8.31 -71.50
CA ILE A 182 -68.82 -9.45 -70.71
C ILE A 182 -69.05 -10.67 -71.60
N ARG A 183 -69.63 -10.49 -72.80
CA ARG A 183 -69.79 -11.59 -73.77
C ARG A 183 -68.47 -12.14 -74.29
N GLU A 184 -67.42 -11.33 -74.32
CA GLU A 184 -66.09 -11.74 -74.77
C GLU A 184 -65.35 -12.57 -73.71
N ILE A 185 -65.63 -12.33 -72.41
CA ILE A 185 -65.08 -13.11 -71.27
C ILE A 185 -65.83 -14.44 -71.07
N GLU A 186 -67.11 -14.52 -71.44
CA GLU A 186 -67.92 -15.76 -71.38
C GLU A 186 -67.69 -16.73 -72.55
N ARG A 187 -66.84 -16.39 -73.54
CA ARG A 187 -66.39 -17.31 -74.60
C ARG A 187 -65.02 -17.90 -74.27
#